data_AF-A0A944V1Q3-F1
#
_entry.id   AF-A0A944V1Q3-F1
#
_cell.length_a   1.000
_cell.length_b   1.000
_cell.length_c   1.000
_cell.angle_alpha   90.00
_cell.angle_beta   90.00
_cell.angle_gamma   90.00
#
_symmetry.space_group_name_H-M   'P 1'
#
loop_
_entity.id
_entity.type
_entity.pdbx_description
1 polymer ?
#
loop_
_entity_poly.entity_id
_entity_poly.type
_entity_poly.pdbx_seq_one_letter_code
_entity_poly.pdbx_strand_id
1 'polypeptide(L)'
;MRDKKWFFIVNSTAGRGKTGKKISKLVTTLNEHKLDYEIELTKAAKHATQLAKDAIVQGFQNIISVGGDGTLNEVVNGVMLSGKSEEVNIGIIPEGGGNDFAANFNLSSNIDKAVDVLQKSNTRKIDVGKIEDKYFINALGIGFDARVAIISNTIKYLNGLPRYLIAVLKALIFLKMVEANI
;
A
#
# COMPACT_ATOMS: atom_id res chain seq x y z
N MET A 1 20.22 9.93 -20.03
CA MET A 1 19.14 9.93 -19.02
C MET A 1 19.76 9.44 -17.74
N ARG A 2 19.52 10.08 -16.58
CA ARG A 2 20.00 9.51 -15.29
C ARG A 2 19.39 8.11 -15.17
N ASP A 3 20.21 7.09 -14.93
CA ASP A 3 19.72 5.74 -14.65
C ASP A 3 18.76 5.84 -13.46
N LYS A 4 17.48 5.53 -13.71
CA LYS A 4 16.44 5.63 -12.68
C LYS A 4 16.60 4.42 -11.78
N LYS A 5 17.07 4.63 -10.56
CA LYS A 5 17.12 3.59 -9.54
C LYS A 5 15.75 3.44 -8.88
N TRP A 6 15.26 2.20 -8.79
CA TRP A 6 13.93 1.86 -8.25
C TRP A 6 14.08 1.05 -6.96
N PHE A 7 13.31 1.39 -5.92
CA PHE A 7 13.30 0.63 -4.66
C PHE A 7 11.96 -0.04 -4.47
N PHE A 8 11.91 -1.37 -4.57
CA PHE A 8 10.68 -2.15 -4.42
C PHE A 8 10.54 -2.64 -2.97
N ILE A 9 9.49 -2.19 -2.30
CA ILE A 9 9.12 -2.65 -0.97
C ILE A 9 8.02 -3.69 -1.11
N VAL A 10 8.35 -4.96 -0.83
CA VAL A 10 7.46 -6.09 -1.11
C VAL A 10 6.92 -6.68 0.17
N ASN A 11 5.59 -6.66 0.32
CA ASN A 11 4.92 -7.44 1.35
C ASN A 11 4.62 -8.85 0.85
N SER A 12 5.49 -9.80 1.17
CA SER A 12 5.37 -11.20 0.73
C SER A 12 4.09 -11.89 1.21
N THR A 13 3.50 -11.42 2.32
CA THR A 13 2.26 -11.97 2.88
C THR A 13 0.99 -11.37 2.28
N ALA A 14 1.10 -10.29 1.50
CA ALA A 14 -0.03 -9.66 0.84
C ALA A 14 -0.75 -10.63 -0.12
N GLY A 15 -2.04 -10.37 -0.34
CA GLY A 15 -2.90 -11.22 -1.16
C GLY A 15 -3.04 -12.66 -0.64
N ARG A 16 -2.83 -12.90 0.67
CA ARG A 16 -2.72 -14.23 1.31
C ARG A 16 -1.49 -15.03 0.85
N GLY A 17 -0.34 -14.35 0.79
CA GLY A 17 0.93 -14.95 0.34
C GLY A 17 1.04 -15.11 -1.18
N LYS A 18 0.07 -14.62 -1.96
CA LYS A 18 0.15 -14.59 -3.42
C LYS A 18 1.31 -13.74 -3.90
N THR A 19 1.57 -12.61 -3.23
CA THR A 19 2.68 -11.72 -3.54
C THR A 19 4.01 -12.45 -3.43
N GLY A 20 4.24 -13.20 -2.35
CA GLY A 20 5.44 -14.01 -2.16
C GLY A 20 5.70 -14.99 -3.32
N LYS A 21 4.65 -15.64 -3.83
CA LYS A 21 4.75 -16.57 -4.98
C LYS A 21 5.11 -15.89 -6.30
N LYS A 22 4.87 -14.58 -6.41
CA LYS A 22 5.13 -13.79 -7.61
C LYS A 22 6.45 -13.03 -7.58
N ILE A 23 7.22 -13.08 -6.49
CA ILE A 23 8.52 -12.39 -6.39
C ILE A 23 9.46 -12.83 -7.51
N SER A 24 9.53 -14.13 -7.83
CA SER A 24 10.36 -14.62 -8.93
C SER A 24 9.94 -13.99 -10.26
N LYS A 25 8.63 -13.95 -10.56
CA LYS A 25 8.11 -13.29 -11.76
C LYS A 25 8.42 -11.78 -11.78
N LEU A 26 8.30 -11.10 -10.64
CA LEU A 26 8.70 -9.69 -10.51
C LEU A 26 10.17 -9.51 -10.89
N VAL A 27 11.08 -10.27 -10.28
CA VAL A 27 12.52 -10.22 -10.56
C VAL A 27 12.81 -10.50 -12.04
N THR A 28 12.21 -11.54 -12.62
CA THR A 28 12.34 -11.86 -14.04
C THR A 28 11.92 -10.68 -14.91
N THR A 29 10.72 -10.12 -14.69
CA THR A 29 10.23 -8.97 -15.46
C THR A 29 11.15 -7.75 -15.29
N LEU A 30 11.59 -7.42 -14.08
CA LEU A 30 12.50 -6.28 -13.87
C LEU A 30 13.84 -6.45 -14.60
N ASN A 31 14.38 -7.68 -14.63
CA ASN A 31 15.61 -8.00 -15.36
C ASN A 31 15.42 -7.95 -16.88
N GLU A 32 14.31 -8.48 -17.40
CA GLU A 32 13.97 -8.44 -18.83
C GLU A 32 13.87 -6.99 -19.35
N HIS A 33 13.31 -6.10 -18.52
CA HIS A 33 13.23 -4.67 -18.81
C HIS A 33 14.51 -3.88 -18.45
N LYS A 34 15.54 -4.55 -17.92
CA LYS A 34 16.84 -3.95 -17.54
C LYS A 34 16.72 -2.75 -16.59
N LEU A 35 15.81 -2.82 -15.62
CA LEU A 35 15.72 -1.78 -14.59
C LEU A 35 16.92 -1.86 -13.64
N ASP A 36 17.40 -0.71 -13.17
CA ASP A 36 18.30 -0.63 -12.01
C ASP A 36 17.44 -0.58 -10.75
N TYR A 37 17.46 -1.64 -9.93
CA TYR A 37 16.55 -1.77 -8.81
C TYR A 37 17.16 -2.47 -7.60
N GLU A 38 16.56 -2.19 -6.44
CA GLU A 38 16.71 -2.97 -5.21
C GLU A 38 15.33 -3.44 -4.73
N ILE A 39 15.29 -4.61 -4.09
CA ILE A 39 14.06 -5.18 -3.52
C ILE A 39 14.30 -5.48 -2.05
N GLU A 40 13.41 -4.98 -1.20
CA GLU A 40 13.38 -5.30 0.22
C GLU A 40 12.03 -5.89 0.64
N LEU A 41 12.09 -6.98 1.42
CA LEU A 41 10.90 -7.67 1.90
C LEU A 41 10.47 -7.11 3.27
N THR A 42 9.17 -6.87 3.42
CA THR A 42 8.62 -6.49 4.74
C THR A 42 8.68 -7.67 5.71
N LYS A 43 9.16 -7.44 6.93
CA LYS A 43 9.26 -8.48 7.97
C LYS A 43 8.09 -8.47 8.96
N ALA A 44 7.44 -7.32 9.11
CA ALA A 44 6.34 -7.12 10.04
C ALA A 44 5.46 -5.94 9.59
N ALA A 45 4.32 -5.76 10.25
CA ALA A 45 3.51 -4.56 10.09
C ALA A 45 4.34 -3.30 10.41
N LYS A 46 4.11 -2.21 9.67
CA LYS A 46 4.85 -0.93 9.73
C LYS A 46 6.29 -0.99 9.20
N HIS A 47 6.79 -2.15 8.78
CA HIS A 47 8.16 -2.25 8.24
C HIS A 47 8.32 -1.51 6.91
N ALA A 48 7.27 -1.41 6.09
CA ALA A 48 7.36 -0.69 4.82
C ALA A 48 7.59 0.82 5.02
N THR A 49 7.09 1.40 6.13
CA THR A 49 7.38 2.79 6.50
C THR A 49 8.86 3.00 6.77
N GLN A 50 9.52 2.07 7.48
CA GLN A 50 10.95 2.16 7.75
C GLN A 50 11.77 1.99 6.47
N LEU A 51 11.47 0.96 5.69
CA LEU A 51 12.15 0.70 4.41
C LEU A 51 12.06 1.89 3.44
N ALA A 52 10.91 2.56 3.37
CA ALA A 52 10.76 3.75 2.54
C ALA A 52 11.66 4.90 3.03
N LYS A 53 11.75 5.14 4.34
CA LYS A 53 12.66 6.16 4.89
C LYS A 53 14.13 5.84 4.59
N ASP A 54 14.52 4.58 4.78
CA ASP A 54 15.90 4.14 4.57
C ASP A 54 16.29 4.27 3.09
N ALA A 55 15.39 3.91 2.17
CA ALA A 55 15.61 4.08 0.73
C ALA A 55 15.82 5.56 0.35
N ILE A 56 15.04 6.48 0.94
CA ILE A 56 15.19 7.92 0.68
C ILE A 56 16.54 8.43 1.17
N VAL A 57 17.00 7.97 2.34
CA VAL A 57 18.33 8.31 2.88
C VAL A 57 19.44 7.79 1.96
N GLN A 58 19.25 6.61 1.36
CA GLN A 58 20.15 6.02 0.38
C GLN A 58 20.09 6.68 -1.01
N GLY A 59 19.23 7.69 -1.20
CA GLY A 59 19.14 8.48 -2.44
C GLY A 59 18.15 7.95 -3.47
N PHE A 60 17.29 6.99 -3.11
CA PHE A 60 16.23 6.53 -4.01
C PHE A 60 15.12 7.57 -4.15
N GLN A 61 14.73 7.83 -5.40
CA GLN A 61 13.65 8.75 -5.76
C GLN A 61 12.40 8.05 -6.31
N ASN A 62 12.46 6.74 -6.58
CA ASN A 62 11.30 5.97 -7.04
C ASN A 62 11.07 4.79 -6.08
N ILE A 63 10.03 4.87 -5.26
CA ILE A 63 9.70 3.86 -4.26
C ILE A 63 8.43 3.15 -4.68
N ILE A 64 8.52 1.83 -4.87
CA ILE A 64 7.44 1.02 -5.41
C ILE A 64 6.89 0.11 -4.31
N SER A 65 5.63 0.31 -3.95
CA SER A 65 4.90 -0.57 -3.04
C SER A 65 4.38 -1.79 -3.79
N VAL A 66 4.80 -2.99 -3.39
CA VAL A 66 4.27 -4.26 -3.91
C VAL A 66 3.46 -4.96 -2.80
N GLY A 67 2.15 -4.85 -2.87
CA GLY A 67 1.25 -5.30 -1.81
C GLY A 67 -0.16 -4.76 -1.95
N GLY A 68 -0.89 -4.67 -0.83
CA GLY A 68 -2.23 -4.07 -0.79
C GLY A 68 -2.23 -2.62 -0.32
N ASP A 69 -3.42 -2.06 -0.10
CA ASP A 69 -3.60 -0.67 0.37
C ASP A 69 -2.85 -0.39 1.68
N GLY A 70 -2.77 -1.36 2.60
CA GLY A 70 -2.01 -1.23 3.83
C GLY A 70 -0.50 -1.04 3.59
N THR A 71 0.09 -1.83 2.67
CA THR A 71 1.50 -1.67 2.29
C THR A 71 1.73 -0.30 1.65
N LEU A 72 0.85 0.12 0.74
CA LEU A 72 0.94 1.43 0.09
C LEU A 72 0.84 2.56 1.13
N ASN A 73 -0.10 2.46 2.08
CA ASN A 73 -0.26 3.45 3.13
C ASN A 73 0.98 3.54 4.03
N GLU A 74 1.61 2.41 4.38
CA GLU A 74 2.88 2.40 5.11
C GLU A 74 4.02 3.10 4.33
N VAL A 75 4.15 2.82 3.03
CA VAL A 75 5.13 3.48 2.16
C VAL A 75 4.89 4.99 2.10
N VAL A 76 3.64 5.42 1.90
CA VAL A 76 3.26 6.84 1.86
C VAL A 76 3.61 7.53 3.17
N ASN A 77 3.32 6.90 4.33
CA ASN A 77 3.74 7.45 5.62
C ASN A 77 5.26 7.59 5.71
N GLY A 78 6.03 6.62 5.21
CA GLY A 78 7.50 6.68 5.19
C GLY A 78 8.01 7.87 4.38
N VAL A 79 7.45 8.06 3.18
CA VAL A 79 7.79 9.18 2.29
C VAL A 79 7.38 10.52 2.90
N MET A 80 6.15 10.68 3.38
CA MET A 80 5.67 11.93 3.96
C MET A 80 6.45 12.32 5.23
N LEU A 81 6.78 11.34 6.08
CA LEU A 81 7.57 11.57 7.29
C LEU A 81 9.06 11.84 7.01
N SER A 82 9.54 11.60 5.79
CA SER A 82 10.93 11.91 5.42
C SER A 82 11.19 13.40 5.20
N GLY A 83 10.14 14.20 5.00
CA GLY A 83 10.25 15.60 4.59
C GLY A 83 10.67 15.81 3.13
N LYS A 84 10.86 14.74 2.34
CA LYS A 84 11.29 14.78 0.93
C LYS A 84 10.22 14.31 -0.06
N SER A 85 8.94 14.44 0.29
CA SER A 85 7.84 13.94 -0.55
C SER A 85 7.78 14.57 -1.95
N GLU A 86 8.30 15.79 -2.11
CA GLU A 86 8.38 16.48 -3.41
C GLU A 86 9.46 15.92 -4.34
N GLU A 87 10.43 15.16 -3.81
CA GLU A 87 11.56 14.59 -4.56
C GLU A 87 11.36 13.09 -4.86
N VAL A 88 10.30 12.48 -4.33
CA VAL A 88 10.10 11.03 -4.34
C VAL A 88 8.79 10.68 -5.04
N ASN A 89 8.90 9.86 -6.08
CA ASN A 89 7.78 9.23 -6.74
C ASN A 89 7.39 7.93 -6.03
N ILE A 90 6.08 7.74 -5.83
CA ILE A 90 5.52 6.50 -5.29
C ILE A 90 4.83 5.75 -6.43
N GLY A 91 5.17 4.49 -6.62
CA GLY A 91 4.46 3.57 -7.52
C GLY A 91 3.83 2.41 -6.75
N ILE A 92 2.90 1.71 -7.38
CA ILE A 92 2.21 0.56 -6.80
C ILE A 92 2.15 -0.61 -7.80
N ILE A 93 2.44 -1.81 -7.31
CA ILE A 93 2.03 -3.08 -7.94
C ILE A 93 0.99 -3.71 -7.01
N PRO A 94 -0.31 -3.63 -7.36
CA PRO A 94 -1.41 -3.98 -6.47
C PRO A 94 -1.58 -5.50 -6.38
N GLU A 95 -1.13 -6.08 -5.28
CA GLU A 95 -1.16 -7.52 -4.97
C GLU A 95 -2.00 -7.84 -3.72
N GLY A 96 -2.75 -6.86 -3.20
CA GLY A 96 -3.70 -7.04 -2.10
C GLY A 96 -5.06 -7.60 -2.52
N GLY A 97 -5.97 -7.72 -1.55
CA GLY A 97 -7.32 -8.24 -1.78
C GLY A 97 -8.37 -7.18 -2.13
N GLY A 98 -8.17 -5.92 -1.72
CA GLY A 98 -9.05 -4.77 -2.02
C GLY A 98 -8.45 -3.89 -3.12
N ASN A 99 -7.25 -3.37 -2.89
CA ASN A 99 -6.50 -2.51 -3.83
C ASN A 99 -7.32 -1.31 -4.30
N ASP A 100 -8.07 -0.70 -3.39
CA ASP A 100 -9.02 0.38 -3.68
C ASP A 100 -8.30 1.56 -4.34
N PHE A 101 -7.08 1.88 -3.89
CA PHE A 101 -6.29 2.95 -4.48
C PHE A 101 -5.95 2.66 -5.94
N ALA A 102 -5.53 1.43 -6.25
CA ALA A 102 -5.19 1.05 -7.62
C ALA A 102 -6.42 1.01 -8.53
N ALA A 103 -7.56 0.55 -8.00
CA ALA A 103 -8.83 0.49 -8.73
C ALA A 103 -9.30 1.89 -9.16
N ASN A 104 -9.22 2.89 -8.29
CA ASN A 104 -9.58 4.28 -8.60
C ASN A 104 -8.74 4.90 -9.74
N PHE A 105 -7.58 4.31 -10.03
CA PHE A 105 -6.62 4.80 -11.03
C PHE A 105 -6.51 3.84 -12.23
N ASN A 106 -7.36 2.80 -12.31
CA ASN A 106 -7.33 1.76 -13.33
C ASN A 106 -5.95 1.07 -13.47
N LEU A 107 -5.24 0.90 -12.35
CA LEU A 107 -3.93 0.26 -12.34
C LEU A 107 -4.07 -1.27 -12.30
N SER A 108 -3.31 -1.94 -13.17
CA SER A 108 -3.35 -3.40 -13.28
C SER A 108 -2.53 -4.09 -12.19
N SER A 109 -3.03 -5.22 -11.68
CA SER A 109 -2.28 -6.16 -10.83
C SER A 109 -1.40 -7.13 -11.63
N ASN A 110 -1.39 -7.05 -12.96
CA ASN A 110 -0.46 -7.81 -13.77
C ASN A 110 0.92 -7.14 -13.69
N ILE A 111 1.94 -7.89 -13.27
CA ILE A 111 3.29 -7.39 -13.03
C ILE A 111 3.90 -6.76 -14.28
N ASP A 112 3.77 -7.41 -15.44
CA ASP A 112 4.33 -6.90 -16.70
C ASP A 112 3.69 -5.54 -17.06
N LYS A 113 2.35 -5.46 -17.00
CA LYS A 113 1.63 -4.20 -17.22
C LYS A 113 1.97 -3.12 -16.21
N ALA A 114 2.18 -3.49 -14.94
CA ALA A 114 2.54 -2.54 -13.91
C ALA A 114 3.95 -1.98 -14.16
N VAL A 115 4.92 -2.83 -14.48
CA VAL A 115 6.29 -2.44 -14.82
C VAL A 115 6.35 -1.57 -16.07
N ASP A 116 5.51 -1.83 -17.09
CA ASP A 116 5.36 -0.95 -18.25
C ASP A 116 4.87 0.46 -17.87
N VAL A 117 3.91 0.55 -16.94
CA VAL A 117 3.39 1.84 -16.45
C VAL A 117 4.46 2.60 -15.67
N LEU A 118 5.21 1.92 -14.81
CA LEU A 118 6.29 2.54 -14.03
C LEU A 118 7.36 3.17 -14.94
N GLN A 119 7.78 2.45 -15.98
CA GLN A 119 8.80 2.93 -16.93
C GLN A 119 8.37 4.18 -17.70
N LYS A 120 7.08 4.32 -18.02
CA LYS A 120 6.55 5.54 -18.66
C LYS A 120 6.76 6.77 -17.78
N SER A 121 6.82 6.59 -16.46
CA SER A 121 7.08 7.68 -15.49
C SER A 121 6.14 8.88 -15.65
N ASN A 122 4.89 8.63 -16.05
CA ASN A 122 3.85 9.64 -16.06
C ASN A 122 3.35 9.85 -14.63
N THR A 123 4.00 10.74 -13.91
CA THR A 123 3.69 11.05 -12.51
C THR A 123 2.65 12.17 -12.41
N ARG A 124 1.89 12.17 -11.32
CA ARG A 124 0.98 13.27 -10.95
C ARG A 124 0.98 13.44 -9.44
N LYS A 125 0.75 14.67 -8.97
CA LYS A 125 0.56 14.94 -7.54
C LYS A 125 -0.78 14.39 -7.08
N ILE A 126 -0.80 13.79 -5.90
CA ILE A 126 -1.99 13.22 -5.25
C ILE A 126 -2.08 13.79 -3.85
N ASP A 127 -3.27 14.24 -3.48
CA ASP A 127 -3.54 14.71 -2.13
C ASP A 127 -3.46 13.55 -1.13
N VAL A 128 -2.90 13.83 0.05
CA VAL A 128 -2.78 12.87 1.13
C VAL A 128 -3.43 13.47 2.37
N GLY A 129 -4.33 12.72 2.99
CA GLY A 129 -4.95 13.12 4.25
C GLY A 129 -3.96 13.00 5.41
N LYS A 130 -4.05 13.91 6.38
CA LYS A 130 -3.22 13.91 7.59
C LYS A 130 -4.09 14.06 8.84
N ILE A 131 -3.85 13.22 9.84
CA ILE A 131 -4.38 13.35 11.19
C ILE A 131 -3.24 13.20 12.18
N GLU A 132 -2.99 14.25 12.97
CA GLU A 132 -1.80 14.35 13.82
C GLU A 132 -0.53 14.04 13.00
N ASP A 133 0.24 13.03 13.38
CA ASP A 133 1.47 12.61 12.70
C ASP A 133 1.29 11.43 11.73
N LYS A 134 0.04 11.11 11.38
CA LYS A 134 -0.28 9.97 10.50
C LYS A 134 -0.93 10.42 9.20
N TYR A 135 -0.56 9.73 8.12
CA TYR A 135 -1.06 10.00 6.78
C TYR A 135 -2.00 8.89 6.28
N PHE A 136 -3.01 9.25 5.51
CA PHE A 136 -3.95 8.31 4.88
C PHE A 136 -4.21 8.66 3.42
N ILE A 137 -4.44 7.64 2.59
CA ILE A 137 -4.56 7.78 1.13
C ILE A 137 -5.97 7.48 0.59
N ASN A 138 -6.80 6.78 1.36
CA ASN A 138 -8.13 6.36 0.92
C ASN A 138 -9.20 7.07 1.75
N ALA A 139 -9.32 6.72 3.02
CA ALA A 139 -10.35 7.27 3.90
C ALA A 139 -9.92 7.25 5.37
N LEU A 140 -10.53 8.14 6.14
CA LEU A 140 -10.53 8.16 7.61
C LEU A 140 -11.96 7.95 8.07
N GLY A 141 -12.16 7.02 9.01
CA GLY A 141 -13.46 6.65 9.55
C GLY A 141 -13.49 6.74 11.07
N ILE A 142 -14.60 7.21 11.63
CA ILE A 142 -14.85 7.26 13.08
C ILE A 142 -16.22 6.68 13.41
N GLY A 143 -16.32 6.02 14.57
CA GLY A 143 -17.57 5.43 15.04
C GLY A 143 -17.85 4.05 14.42
N PHE A 144 -18.99 3.91 13.74
CA PHE A 144 -19.52 2.59 13.35
C PHE A 144 -18.63 1.87 12.32
N ASP A 145 -18.22 2.55 11.25
CA ASP A 145 -17.40 1.97 10.20
C ASP A 145 -16.02 1.54 10.74
N ALA A 146 -15.40 2.36 11.59
CA ALA A 146 -14.16 2.05 12.28
C ALA A 146 -14.33 0.80 13.17
N ARG A 147 -15.46 0.69 13.87
CA ARG A 147 -15.79 -0.48 14.68
C ARG A 147 -15.95 -1.74 13.83
N VAL A 148 -16.62 -1.64 12.68
CA VAL A 148 -16.73 -2.74 11.70
C VAL A 148 -15.35 -3.17 11.22
N ALA A 149 -14.47 -2.23 10.87
CA ALA A 149 -13.11 -2.53 10.42
C ALA A 149 -12.29 -3.26 11.50
N ILE A 150 -12.36 -2.80 12.75
CA ILE A 150 -11.69 -3.46 13.90
C ILE A 150 -12.21 -4.89 14.06
N ILE A 151 -13.53 -5.10 14.10
CA ILE A 151 -14.13 -6.42 14.26
C ILE A 151 -13.76 -7.32 13.07
N SER A 152 -13.83 -6.80 11.85
CA SER A 152 -13.44 -7.51 10.63
C SER A 152 -12.00 -8.04 10.76
N ASN A 153 -11.06 -7.23 11.27
CA ASN A 153 -9.67 -7.63 11.51
C ASN A 153 -9.48 -8.74 12.55
N THR A 154 -10.43 -8.97 13.44
CA THR A 154 -10.40 -10.12 14.35
C THR A 154 -10.89 -11.43 13.72
N ILE A 155 -11.71 -11.36 12.66
CA ILE A 155 -12.28 -12.51 11.97
C ILE A 155 -11.27 -13.05 10.95
N LYS A 156 -10.48 -14.05 11.36
CA LYS A 156 -9.44 -14.67 10.51
C LYS A 156 -9.92 -15.87 9.68
N TYR A 157 -11.05 -16.47 10.06
CA TYR A 157 -11.57 -17.70 9.45
C TYR A 157 -12.49 -17.46 8.23
N LEU A 158 -12.92 -16.21 8.00
CA LEU A 158 -13.73 -15.81 6.85
C LEU A 158 -13.02 -14.76 6.02
N ASN A 159 -13.51 -14.58 4.79
CA ASN A 159 -12.90 -13.71 3.81
C ASN A 159 -13.95 -12.94 3.01
N GLY A 160 -13.55 -11.80 2.42
CA GLY A 160 -14.39 -11.04 1.49
C GLY A 160 -15.71 -10.56 2.11
N LEU A 161 -16.77 -10.57 1.31
CA LEU A 161 -18.09 -10.08 1.71
C LEU A 161 -18.65 -10.77 2.98
N PRO A 162 -18.60 -12.11 3.14
CA PRO A 162 -19.07 -12.77 4.36
C PRO A 162 -18.39 -12.29 5.65
N ARG A 163 -17.07 -12.04 5.61
CA ARG A 163 -16.32 -11.47 6.74
C ARG A 163 -16.87 -10.09 7.12
N TYR A 164 -17.09 -9.24 6.12
CA TYR A 164 -17.64 -7.91 6.31
C TYR A 164 -19.07 -7.94 6.86
N LEU A 165 -19.94 -8.80 6.33
CA LEU A 165 -21.33 -8.92 6.79
C LEU A 165 -21.40 -9.32 8.27
N ILE A 166 -20.60 -10.30 8.70
CA ILE A 166 -20.54 -10.68 10.12
C ILE A 166 -19.97 -9.56 10.98
N ALA A 167 -18.96 -8.84 10.50
CA ALA A 167 -18.41 -7.70 11.23
C ALA A 167 -19.44 -6.58 11.42
N VAL A 168 -20.25 -6.29 10.38
CA VAL A 168 -21.36 -5.35 10.43
C VAL A 168 -22.42 -5.79 11.45
N LEU A 169 -22.89 -7.03 11.38
CA LEU A 169 -23.88 -7.55 12.34
C LEU A 169 -23.36 -7.48 13.79
N LYS A 170 -22.10 -7.86 14.03
CA LYS A 170 -21.48 -7.75 15.35
C LYS A 170 -21.33 -6.29 15.81
N ALA A 171 -21.00 -5.37 14.90
CA ALA A 171 -20.90 -3.96 15.22
C ALA A 171 -22.28 -3.36 15.59
N LEU A 172 -23.34 -3.76 14.89
CA LEU A 172 -24.71 -3.29 15.14
C LEU A 172 -25.21 -3.68 16.54
N ILE A 173 -24.91 -4.91 17.00
CA ILE A 173 -25.32 -5.39 18.33
C ILE A 173 -24.74 -4.53 19.46
N PHE A 174 -23.57 -3.94 19.26
CA PHE A 174 -22.88 -3.12 20.27
C PHE A 174 -22.77 -1.65 19.88
N LEU A 175 -23.66 -1.18 18.98
CA LEU A 175 -23.68 0.21 18.55
C LEU A 175 -24.06 1.10 19.75
N LYS A 176 -23.13 1.95 20.16
CA LYS A 176 -23.43 3.09 21.04
C LYS A 176 -23.43 4.34 20.18
N MET A 177 -24.51 5.11 20.23
CA MET A 177 -24.52 6.45 19.64
C MET A 177 -23.58 7.34 20.44
N VAL A 178 -22.72 8.05 19.73
CA VAL A 178 -21.77 9.02 20.29
C VAL A 178 -22.05 10.33 19.59
N GLU A 179 -22.30 11.39 20.35
CA GLU A 179 -22.37 12.74 19.81
C GLU A 179 -20.94 13.20 19.48
N ALA A 180 -20.73 13.60 18.23
CA ALA A 180 -19.47 14.19 17.78
C ALA A 180 -19.66 15.69 17.64
N ASN A 181 -18.82 16.47 18.32
CA ASN A 181 -18.64 17.89 18.03
C ASN A 181 -17.60 17.98 16.91
N ILE A 182 -18.06 18.22 15.69
CA ILE A 182 -17.24 18.39 14.49
C ILE A 182 -17.06 19.87 14.22
#